data_AF-A0A2G5XCN9-F1
#
_entry.id   AF-A0A2G5XCN9-F1
#
_cell.length_a   1.000
_cell.length_b   1.000
_cell.length_c   1.000
_cell.angle_alpha   90.00
_cell.angle_beta   90.00
_cell.angle_gamma   90.00
#
_symmetry.space_group_name_H-M   'P 1'
#
loop_
_entity.id
_entity.type
_entity.pdbx_description
1 polymer ?
#
loop_
_entity_poly.entity_id
_entity_poly.type
_entity_poly.pdbx_seq_one_letter_code
_entity_poly.pdbx_strand_id
1 'polypeptide(L)'
;MKKIMNYLILLLTIVFIVGCTNSEDASITDVETNPQKATTVEPNKNSGKEETVTTAVEKQKEEESVVEKQKEEIPTQPKKELFSGYKLIEVDGGDLSGYREPNVVVDIGYGDREYWGFTNEHGQLVRVIADEIILQDDSKEPVLSSGRYYSDEAKVPGVESDVLDEGHIIADSLGGVSNAYNITPQDSTLNRHGDQAHMENEIRRAGGATKFEAIITYPNTESQIPSSYKYIYTIKGNVITDTFENVNPDEVNESLGLTENNESESNSEGTSTNEGELSSVDTNGNGQVTIKEAKAAGFSMPITSEHWLYKYMRDNDNDGMVGE
;
A
#
# COMPACT_ATOMS: atom_id res chain seq x y z
N MET A 1 -35.75 -1.66 -55.17
CA MET A 1 -37.19 -1.38 -55.45
C MET A 1 -37.90 -1.06 -54.15
N LYS A 2 -39.04 -0.34 -54.19
CA LYS A 2 -39.95 -0.02 -53.06
C LYS A 2 -39.31 0.49 -51.75
N LYS A 3 -39.36 1.82 -51.54
CA LYS A 3 -39.59 2.37 -50.19
C LYS A 3 -41.06 2.09 -49.78
N ILE A 4 -41.34 2.01 -48.48
CA ILE A 4 -42.69 2.02 -47.89
C ILE A 4 -42.72 3.15 -46.85
N MET A 5 -43.87 3.80 -46.67
CA MET A 5 -43.99 5.07 -45.93
C MET A 5 -45.39 5.25 -45.31
N ASN A 6 -45.44 5.79 -44.08
CA ASN A 6 -46.61 6.22 -43.28
C ASN A 6 -47.56 5.07 -42.84
N TYR A 7 -48.16 5.10 -41.64
CA TYR A 7 -49.10 6.10 -41.06
C TYR A 7 -48.83 6.31 -39.54
N LEU A 8 -48.94 7.56 -39.00
CA LEU A 8 -50.10 8.16 -38.27
C LEU A 8 -50.34 7.49 -36.88
N ILE A 9 -50.24 8.15 -35.71
CA ILE A 9 -51.15 9.12 -35.02
C ILE A 9 -50.37 9.60 -33.74
N LEU A 10 -50.31 10.83 -33.17
CA LEU A 10 -51.03 12.14 -33.24
C LEU A 10 -52.22 12.32 -32.25
N LEU A 11 -52.22 13.11 -31.15
CA LEU A 11 -51.28 14.05 -30.49
C LEU A 11 -51.85 14.46 -29.08
N LEU A 12 -51.12 15.23 -28.25
CA LEU A 12 -51.62 16.04 -27.09
C LEU A 12 -51.98 15.23 -25.80
N THR A 13 -52.10 15.72 -24.55
CA THR A 13 -52.06 17.05 -23.86
C THR A 13 -51.61 16.78 -22.39
N ILE A 14 -50.59 17.39 -21.76
CA ILE A 14 -50.51 18.72 -21.07
C ILE A 14 -51.47 18.94 -19.86
N VAL A 15 -50.89 18.82 -18.64
CA VAL A 15 -51.02 19.63 -17.39
C VAL A 15 -52.34 19.73 -16.59
N PHE A 16 -52.21 19.59 -15.24
CA PHE A 16 -52.93 20.22 -14.08
C PHE A 16 -52.86 19.28 -12.84
N ILE A 17 -52.83 19.70 -11.55
CA ILE A 17 -52.73 21.02 -10.87
C ILE A 17 -52.02 20.89 -9.47
N VAL A 18 -51.99 21.96 -8.66
CA VAL A 18 -51.24 22.14 -7.39
C VAL A 18 -51.99 21.74 -6.08
N GLY A 19 -51.25 21.35 -5.04
CA GLY A 19 -51.54 21.53 -3.59
C GLY A 19 -50.26 21.27 -2.76
N CYS A 20 -49.75 22.05 -1.78
CA CYS A 20 -50.29 22.99 -0.77
C CYS A 20 -51.05 22.28 0.37
N THR A 21 -50.76 22.43 1.68
CA THR A 21 -49.83 23.31 2.45
C THR A 21 -49.57 22.77 3.88
N ASN A 22 -48.57 23.33 4.60
CA ASN A 22 -48.45 23.41 6.08
C ASN A 22 -48.10 22.09 6.85
N SER A 23 -47.44 22.12 8.03
CA SER A 23 -46.82 23.22 8.79
C SER A 23 -45.74 22.68 9.75
N GLU A 24 -44.85 23.57 10.22
CA GLU A 24 -44.05 23.36 11.45
C GLU A 24 -44.94 23.47 12.70
N ASP A 25 -44.65 22.68 13.75
CA ASP A 25 -44.48 23.20 15.12
C ASP A 25 -43.73 22.17 15.99
N ALA A 26 -43.32 22.54 17.20
CA ALA A 26 -42.44 21.76 18.06
C ALA A 26 -42.93 21.62 19.53
N SER A 27 -42.16 20.83 20.28
CA SER A 27 -41.93 20.93 21.73
C SER A 27 -42.82 20.13 22.73
N ILE A 28 -42.11 19.28 23.50
CA ILE A 28 -42.27 18.84 24.91
C ILE A 28 -43.66 18.64 25.55
N THR A 29 -43.84 17.46 26.17
CA THR A 29 -43.87 17.37 27.64
C THR A 29 -43.49 15.98 28.16
N ASP A 30 -43.08 15.90 29.42
CA ASP A 30 -42.42 14.76 30.09
C ASP A 30 -43.39 13.69 30.62
N VAL A 31 -42.85 12.50 30.97
CA VAL A 31 -42.67 12.08 32.38
C VAL A 31 -41.93 10.74 32.46
N GLU A 32 -40.92 10.68 33.31
CA GLU A 32 -40.13 9.49 33.69
C GLU A 32 -40.77 8.78 34.90
N THR A 33 -40.99 7.46 34.86
CA THR A 33 -40.99 6.63 36.09
C THR A 33 -40.77 5.12 35.83
N ASN A 34 -39.91 4.50 36.64
CA ASN A 34 -39.65 3.06 36.80
C ASN A 34 -38.95 2.89 38.17
N PRO A 35 -38.74 1.69 38.79
CA PRO A 35 -39.36 0.36 38.64
C PRO A 35 -40.02 -0.15 39.95
N GLN A 36 -40.54 -1.40 39.93
CA GLN A 36 -40.65 -2.43 41.01
C GLN A 36 -42.01 -3.19 40.97
N LYS A 37 -42.17 -4.46 41.39
CA LYS A 37 -41.25 -5.61 41.70
C LYS A 37 -42.11 -6.88 41.96
N ALA A 38 -41.46 -8.05 42.01
CA ALA A 38 -41.90 -9.37 42.55
C ALA A 38 -42.64 -10.33 41.59
N THR A 39 -42.07 -11.50 41.24
CA THR A 39 -42.18 -12.86 41.90
C THR A 39 -43.59 -13.47 41.79
N THR A 40 -43.85 -14.75 41.50
CA THR A 40 -43.07 -16.04 41.52
C THR A 40 -43.65 -16.95 40.38
N VAL A 41 -43.36 -18.25 40.09
CA VAL A 41 -42.90 -19.46 40.81
C VAL A 41 -42.11 -20.39 39.85
N GLU A 42 -41.10 -21.11 40.36
CA GLU A 42 -40.54 -22.36 39.80
C GLU A 42 -40.85 -23.51 40.77
N PRO A 43 -41.12 -24.77 40.35
CA PRO A 43 -40.03 -25.78 40.25
C PRO A 43 -40.34 -26.92 39.20
N ASN A 44 -39.62 -28.06 39.02
CA ASN A 44 -38.56 -28.74 39.78
C ASN A 44 -37.76 -29.79 38.93
N LYS A 45 -36.43 -29.82 39.08
CA LYS A 45 -35.48 -30.98 39.16
C LYS A 45 -35.42 -32.18 38.16
N ASN A 46 -34.16 -32.53 37.87
CA ASN A 46 -33.54 -33.88 37.74
C ASN A 46 -33.85 -34.76 36.49
N SER A 47 -33.04 -35.77 36.11
CA SER A 47 -31.59 -36.08 36.24
C SER A 47 -31.31 -37.46 35.57
N GLY A 48 -30.08 -37.73 35.08
CA GLY A 48 -29.57 -39.13 34.96
C GLY A 48 -29.21 -39.68 33.57
N LYS A 49 -27.94 -39.47 33.17
CA LYS A 49 -26.87 -40.44 32.75
C LYS A 49 -27.19 -41.85 32.16
N GLU A 50 -26.17 -42.36 31.43
CA GLU A 50 -25.87 -43.78 31.04
C GLU A 50 -26.76 -44.45 29.96
N GLU A 51 -26.36 -45.52 29.26
CA GLU A 51 -25.09 -45.92 28.59
C GLU A 51 -25.32 -47.29 27.90
N THR A 52 -24.89 -47.50 26.64
CA THR A 52 -24.61 -48.81 25.95
C THR A 52 -24.28 -48.51 24.48
N VAL A 53 -23.19 -48.94 23.81
CA VAL A 53 -22.18 -50.03 23.94
C VAL A 53 -22.60 -51.39 23.34
N THR A 54 -22.16 -51.65 22.10
CA THR A 54 -21.44 -52.86 21.61
C THR A 54 -20.92 -52.56 20.18
N THR A 55 -19.60 -52.63 19.84
CA THR A 55 -18.74 -53.82 19.56
C THR A 55 -19.01 -54.42 18.15
N ALA A 56 -18.06 -54.70 17.23
CA ALA A 56 -16.63 -55.07 17.31
C ALA A 56 -15.81 -54.63 16.04
N VAL A 57 -14.48 -54.32 16.06
CA VAL A 57 -13.27 -55.22 15.86
C VAL A 57 -13.08 -55.70 14.39
N GLU A 58 -11.91 -55.68 13.69
CA GLU A 58 -10.48 -55.30 13.90
C GLU A 58 -9.80 -55.08 12.50
N LYS A 59 -8.75 -54.28 12.27
CA LYS A 59 -7.28 -54.47 12.52
C LYS A 59 -6.56 -53.13 12.19
N GLN A 60 -5.51 -52.66 12.89
CA GLN A 60 -4.10 -53.09 12.90
C GLN A 60 -3.43 -53.16 11.49
N LYS A 61 -2.18 -52.70 11.28
CA LYS A 61 -1.26 -51.81 12.03
C LYS A 61 -0.10 -51.44 11.08
N GLU A 62 0.36 -50.20 11.05
CA GLU A 62 1.77 -49.86 10.77
C GLU A 62 2.13 -48.49 11.37
N GLU A 63 3.37 -48.35 11.84
CA GLU A 63 3.94 -47.16 12.52
C GLU A 63 5.37 -46.94 11.99
N GLU A 64 6.00 -45.82 12.37
CA GLU A 64 7.34 -45.34 11.94
C GLU A 64 7.36 -44.70 10.52
N SER A 65 8.11 -43.62 10.26
CA SER A 65 9.04 -42.86 11.12
C SER A 65 8.97 -41.34 10.90
N VAL A 66 9.32 -40.60 11.95
CA VAL A 66 9.42 -39.13 12.01
C VAL A 66 10.48 -38.56 11.03
N VAL A 67 10.13 -37.50 10.29
CA VAL A 67 11.05 -36.39 10.02
C VAL A 67 10.30 -35.09 10.28
N GLU A 68 10.55 -34.51 11.45
CA GLU A 68 9.97 -33.24 11.87
C GLU A 68 10.67 -32.08 11.15
N LYS A 69 9.93 -31.37 10.29
CA LYS A 69 10.29 -30.02 9.85
C LYS A 69 9.30 -29.04 10.47
N GLN A 70 9.70 -28.42 11.57
CA GLN A 70 9.05 -27.22 12.09
C GLN A 70 9.25 -26.08 11.07
N LYS A 71 8.31 -25.96 10.14
CA LYS A 71 7.98 -24.67 9.55
C LYS A 71 7.27 -23.88 10.66
N GLU A 72 7.72 -22.67 10.95
CA GLU A 72 6.97 -21.80 11.86
C GLU A 72 5.66 -21.40 11.17
N GLU A 73 4.58 -22.11 11.48
CA GLU A 73 3.22 -21.73 11.11
C GLU A 73 2.80 -20.55 11.98
N ILE A 74 3.24 -19.36 11.57
CA ILE A 74 2.67 -18.10 12.01
C ILE A 74 1.16 -18.16 11.69
N PRO A 75 0.27 -17.93 12.67
CA PRO A 75 -1.16 -18.11 12.45
C PRO A 75 -1.70 -17.00 11.54
N THR A 76 -1.93 -17.33 10.27
CA THR A 76 -2.78 -16.54 9.37
C THR A 76 -4.13 -16.35 10.05
N GLN A 77 -4.48 -15.11 10.41
CA GLN A 77 -5.79 -14.85 10.99
C GLN A 77 -6.88 -15.22 9.97
N PRO A 78 -7.93 -15.95 10.36
CA PRO A 78 -8.99 -16.31 9.42
C PRO A 78 -9.64 -15.02 8.91
N LYS A 79 -9.82 -14.88 7.59
CA LYS A 79 -10.32 -13.65 6.93
C LYS A 79 -11.58 -13.05 7.58
N LYS A 80 -12.43 -13.88 8.19
CA LYS A 80 -13.63 -13.47 8.93
C LYS A 80 -13.34 -12.65 10.20
N GLU A 81 -12.22 -12.89 10.86
CA GLU A 81 -11.74 -12.08 11.99
C GLU A 81 -10.98 -10.84 11.49
N LEU A 82 -10.16 -11.01 10.45
CA LEU A 82 -9.41 -9.93 9.78
C LEU A 82 -10.31 -8.79 9.29
N PHE A 83 -11.48 -9.13 8.73
CA PHE A 83 -12.46 -8.16 8.23
C PHE A 83 -13.51 -7.77 9.28
N SER A 84 -13.32 -8.11 10.57
CA SER A 84 -14.29 -7.81 11.63
C SER A 84 -14.48 -6.30 11.81
N GLY A 85 -15.69 -5.82 11.51
CA GLY A 85 -16.06 -4.39 11.53
C GLY A 85 -16.17 -3.75 10.14
N TYR A 86 -15.67 -4.42 9.10
CA TYR A 86 -15.68 -3.92 7.73
C TYR A 86 -16.70 -4.67 6.86
N LYS A 87 -17.34 -3.93 5.94
CA LYS A 87 -18.17 -4.50 4.87
C LYS A 87 -17.28 -4.80 3.66
N LEU A 88 -17.12 -6.06 3.29
CA LEU A 88 -16.49 -6.43 2.01
C LEU A 88 -17.35 -5.92 0.84
N ILE A 89 -16.72 -5.21 -0.10
CA ILE A 89 -17.30 -4.82 -1.39
C ILE A 89 -16.35 -5.16 -2.55
N GLU A 90 -16.92 -5.23 -3.75
CA GLU A 90 -16.20 -5.40 -5.02
C GLU A 90 -16.22 -4.07 -5.77
N VAL A 91 -15.08 -3.66 -6.31
CA VAL A 91 -14.88 -2.39 -7.05
C VAL A 91 -13.96 -2.71 -8.22
N ASP A 92 -14.28 -2.22 -9.42
CA ASP A 92 -13.42 -2.46 -10.59
C ASP A 92 -12.03 -1.87 -10.36
N GLY A 93 -10.97 -2.61 -10.73
CA GLY A 93 -9.59 -2.16 -10.53
C GLY A 93 -9.21 -0.91 -11.32
N GLY A 94 -9.97 -0.56 -12.35
CA GLY A 94 -9.85 0.67 -13.14
C GLY A 94 -10.98 1.67 -12.89
N ASP A 95 -11.73 1.57 -11.78
CA ASP A 95 -12.72 2.59 -11.43
C ASP A 95 -12.01 3.91 -11.08
N LEU A 96 -12.14 4.90 -11.98
CA LEU A 96 -11.55 6.22 -11.83
C LEU A 96 -12.28 7.11 -10.80
N SER A 97 -13.38 6.61 -10.20
CA SER A 97 -14.08 7.26 -9.11
C SER A 97 -13.18 7.45 -7.88
N GLY A 98 -12.93 8.71 -7.50
CA GLY A 98 -12.25 9.05 -6.25
C GLY A 98 -13.07 8.86 -4.98
N TYR A 99 -14.32 8.39 -5.07
CA TYR A 99 -15.19 8.18 -3.91
C TYR A 99 -14.90 6.84 -3.23
N ARG A 100 -14.84 6.86 -1.90
CA ARG A 100 -14.77 5.66 -1.06
C ARG A 100 -15.96 5.55 -0.11
N GLU A 101 -16.50 4.33 0.00
CA GLU A 101 -17.46 3.96 1.04
C GLU A 101 -16.78 3.92 2.42
N PRO A 102 -17.48 4.26 3.51
CA PRO A 102 -16.94 4.20 4.87
C PRO A 102 -17.03 2.78 5.47
N ASN A 103 -16.04 2.41 6.29
CA ASN A 103 -15.95 1.11 6.96
C ASN A 103 -16.08 -0.10 6.00
N VAL A 104 -15.41 -0.04 4.84
CA VAL A 104 -15.34 -1.15 3.88
C VAL A 104 -13.95 -1.77 3.81
N VAL A 105 -13.91 -3.00 3.31
CA VAL A 105 -12.70 -3.64 2.83
C VAL A 105 -12.91 -4.02 1.36
N VAL A 106 -11.87 -3.84 0.55
CA VAL A 106 -11.91 -4.02 -0.91
C VAL A 106 -10.70 -4.83 -1.35
N ASP A 107 -10.87 -5.74 -2.30
CA ASP A 107 -9.72 -6.38 -2.96
C ASP A 107 -9.11 -5.38 -3.96
N ILE A 108 -7.80 -5.19 -3.86
CA ILE A 108 -7.01 -4.28 -4.67
C ILE A 108 -5.84 -5.00 -5.36
N GLY A 109 -5.83 -6.34 -5.34
CA GLY A 109 -4.91 -7.16 -6.10
C GLY A 109 -5.36 -7.31 -7.55
N TYR A 110 -4.40 -7.32 -8.49
CA TYR A 110 -4.67 -7.60 -9.88
C TYR A 110 -4.70 -9.12 -10.15
N GLY A 111 -5.77 -9.61 -10.78
CA GLY A 111 -5.92 -11.01 -11.15
C GLY A 111 -6.27 -11.90 -9.95
N ASP A 112 -5.51 -12.97 -9.74
CA ASP A 112 -5.70 -13.91 -8.62
C ASP A 112 -4.95 -13.48 -7.32
N ARG A 113 -4.51 -12.22 -7.24
CA ARG A 113 -3.84 -11.63 -6.06
C ARG A 113 -4.90 -11.17 -5.05
N GLU A 114 -4.66 -11.40 -3.76
CA GLU A 114 -5.57 -11.00 -2.67
C GLU A 114 -4.94 -9.90 -1.81
N TYR A 115 -5.09 -8.63 -2.22
CA TYR A 115 -4.55 -7.47 -1.48
C TYR A 115 -5.73 -6.68 -0.90
N TRP A 116 -5.68 -6.27 0.36
CA TRP A 116 -6.88 -5.75 1.06
C TRP A 116 -6.70 -4.31 1.53
N GLY A 117 -7.44 -3.38 0.91
CA GLY A 117 -7.54 -1.98 1.32
C GLY A 117 -8.72 -1.75 2.25
N PHE A 118 -8.52 -1.00 3.34
CA PHE A 118 -9.51 -0.77 4.41
C PHE A 118 -9.80 0.72 4.61
N THR A 119 -11.08 1.10 4.68
CA THR A 119 -11.50 2.48 4.97
C THR A 119 -12.05 2.66 6.37
N ASN A 120 -11.81 3.83 6.98
CA ASN A 120 -12.45 4.21 8.24
C ASN A 120 -13.88 4.75 8.02
N GLU A 121 -14.51 5.25 9.09
CA GLU A 121 -15.88 5.79 9.04
C GLU A 121 -16.03 7.10 8.23
N HIS A 122 -14.91 7.68 7.76
CA HIS A 122 -14.85 8.87 6.91
C HIS A 122 -14.45 8.56 5.45
N GLY A 123 -14.34 7.28 5.07
CA GLY A 123 -13.91 6.87 3.73
C GLY A 123 -12.42 7.09 3.45
N GLN A 124 -11.61 7.41 4.47
CA GLN A 124 -10.16 7.52 4.35
C GLN A 124 -9.55 6.11 4.29
N LEU A 125 -8.63 5.86 3.36
CA LEU A 125 -7.91 4.60 3.22
C LEU A 125 -6.83 4.54 4.30
N VAL A 126 -7.10 3.86 5.42
CA VAL A 126 -6.24 3.89 6.62
C VAL A 126 -5.25 2.73 6.71
N ARG A 127 -5.48 1.66 5.96
CA ARG A 127 -4.65 0.45 5.99
C ARG A 127 -4.73 -0.31 4.67
N VAL A 128 -3.62 -0.89 4.24
CA VAL A 128 -3.54 -1.88 3.15
C VAL A 128 -2.69 -3.05 3.62
N ILE A 129 -3.06 -4.29 3.29
CA ILE A 129 -2.26 -5.50 3.61
C ILE A 129 -2.21 -6.52 2.47
N ALA A 130 -1.13 -7.32 2.44
CA ALA A 130 -1.03 -8.54 1.64
C ALA A 130 -0.15 -9.59 2.34
N ASP A 131 -0.57 -10.86 2.34
CA ASP A 131 0.25 -11.96 2.90
C ASP A 131 1.55 -12.17 2.07
N GLU A 132 1.46 -12.01 0.75
CA GLU A 132 2.57 -12.08 -0.22
C GLU A 132 2.35 -11.05 -1.33
N ILE A 133 3.39 -10.24 -1.63
CA ILE A 133 3.41 -9.30 -2.75
C ILE A 133 4.04 -10.01 -3.96
N ILE A 134 3.21 -10.30 -4.96
CA ILE A 134 3.57 -11.00 -6.18
C ILE A 134 3.75 -9.96 -7.30
N LEU A 135 4.98 -9.83 -7.79
CA LEU A 135 5.33 -8.88 -8.86
C LEU A 135 4.49 -9.07 -10.13
N GLN A 136 4.37 -8.00 -10.91
CA GLN A 136 3.79 -8.01 -12.25
C GLN A 136 4.64 -8.84 -13.24
N ASP A 137 3.99 -9.45 -14.22
CA ASP A 137 4.63 -10.21 -15.31
C ASP A 137 4.04 -9.81 -16.68
N ASP A 138 4.59 -8.74 -17.26
CA ASP A 138 4.30 -8.18 -18.59
C ASP A 138 4.30 -9.23 -19.73
N SER A 139 4.94 -10.40 -19.52
CA SER A 139 5.01 -11.48 -20.52
C SER A 139 3.83 -12.45 -20.48
N LYS A 140 3.00 -12.40 -19.42
CA LYS A 140 1.86 -13.31 -19.20
C LYS A 140 0.56 -12.58 -18.86
N GLU A 141 0.65 -11.44 -18.21
CA GLU A 141 -0.50 -10.66 -17.73
C GLU A 141 -0.94 -9.64 -18.80
N PRO A 142 -2.25 -9.36 -18.93
CA PRO A 142 -2.78 -8.52 -20.02
C PRO A 142 -2.62 -7.02 -19.71
N VAL A 143 -1.37 -6.58 -19.55
CA VAL A 143 -0.98 -5.17 -19.39
C VAL A 143 -1.18 -4.37 -20.68
N LEU A 144 -1.32 -3.05 -20.53
CA LEU A 144 -1.32 -2.10 -21.64
C LEU A 144 0.08 -1.96 -22.26
N SER A 145 0.16 -1.32 -23.43
CA SER A 145 1.45 -1.02 -24.09
C SER A 145 2.37 -0.05 -23.31
N SER A 146 1.92 0.45 -22.17
CA SER A 146 2.68 1.22 -21.18
C SER A 146 3.27 0.36 -20.04
N GLY A 147 2.97 -0.95 -19.99
CA GLY A 147 3.28 -1.83 -18.86
C GLY A 147 2.26 -1.77 -17.71
N ARG A 148 1.33 -0.81 -17.73
CA ARG A 148 0.33 -0.61 -16.67
C ARG A 148 -0.88 -1.52 -16.84
N TYR A 149 -1.58 -1.88 -15.76
CA TYR A 149 -2.83 -2.64 -15.86
C TYR A 149 -3.98 -1.76 -16.37
N TYR A 150 -4.01 -0.50 -15.94
CA TYR A 150 -5.05 0.47 -16.26
C TYR A 150 -4.46 1.71 -16.93
N SER A 151 -5.31 2.48 -17.62
CA SER A 151 -4.86 3.63 -18.42
C SER A 151 -4.70 4.93 -17.63
N ASP A 152 -5.27 4.98 -16.44
CA ASP A 152 -5.46 6.16 -15.60
C ASP A 152 -5.84 5.71 -14.17
N GLU A 153 -5.71 6.58 -13.17
CA GLU A 153 -5.91 6.27 -11.75
C GLU A 153 -7.15 6.97 -11.17
N ALA A 154 -7.64 6.49 -10.02
CA ALA A 154 -8.79 7.06 -9.34
C ALA A 154 -8.57 8.49 -8.86
N LYS A 155 -9.52 9.38 -9.20
CA LYS A 155 -9.44 10.83 -8.96
C LYS A 155 -9.83 11.21 -7.53
N VAL A 156 -9.10 10.67 -6.56
CA VAL A 156 -9.30 10.85 -5.12
C VAL A 156 -9.10 12.33 -4.73
N PRO A 157 -10.00 12.97 -3.94
CA PRO A 157 -9.89 14.38 -3.61
C PRO A 157 -8.52 14.77 -3.04
N GLY A 158 -7.84 15.68 -3.73
CA GLY A 158 -6.44 16.08 -3.51
C GLY A 158 -5.58 15.96 -4.78
N VAL A 159 -5.83 14.96 -5.64
CA VAL A 159 -5.02 14.75 -6.87
C VAL A 159 -5.29 15.77 -7.98
N GLU A 160 -6.24 16.69 -7.77
CA GLU A 160 -6.39 17.88 -8.61
C GLU A 160 -5.25 18.91 -8.43
N SER A 161 -4.35 18.72 -7.47
CA SER A 161 -3.18 19.60 -7.25
C SER A 161 -1.97 19.15 -8.08
N ASP A 162 -1.27 20.10 -8.68
CA ASP A 162 -0.11 19.88 -9.56
C ASP A 162 1.18 19.41 -8.87
N VAL A 163 1.17 19.33 -7.54
CA VAL A 163 2.26 18.81 -6.68
C VAL A 163 1.91 17.46 -6.01
N LEU A 164 0.70 16.93 -6.26
CA LEU A 164 0.25 15.64 -5.73
C LEU A 164 -0.04 14.66 -6.87
N ASP A 165 0.56 13.48 -6.77
CA ASP A 165 0.31 12.34 -7.65
C ASP A 165 -0.84 11.48 -7.14
N GLU A 166 -1.38 10.69 -8.06
CA GLU A 166 -2.24 9.53 -7.80
C GLU A 166 -1.40 8.35 -7.30
N GLY A 167 -0.72 8.53 -6.17
CA GLY A 167 0.23 7.56 -5.61
C GLY A 167 -0.45 6.26 -5.17
N HIS A 168 0.06 5.13 -5.68
CA HIS A 168 -0.38 3.79 -5.27
C HIS A 168 0.21 3.42 -3.90
N ILE A 169 -0.57 2.75 -3.05
CA ILE A 169 -0.07 2.09 -1.84
C ILE A 169 0.65 0.77 -2.20
N ILE A 170 0.19 0.09 -3.26
CA ILE A 170 0.88 -1.02 -3.93
C ILE A 170 0.85 -0.74 -5.44
N ALA A 171 1.98 -0.39 -6.06
CA ALA A 171 2.03 -0.04 -7.49
C ALA A 171 1.63 -1.16 -8.46
N ASP A 172 1.31 -0.79 -9.72
CA ASP A 172 1.09 -1.70 -10.86
C ASP A 172 2.15 -2.83 -10.88
N SER A 173 3.44 -2.47 -10.80
CA SER A 173 4.56 -3.44 -10.87
C SER A 173 4.68 -4.40 -9.67
N LEU A 174 3.98 -4.10 -8.57
CA LEU A 174 3.83 -4.97 -7.40
C LEU A 174 2.48 -5.74 -7.40
N GLY A 175 1.67 -5.60 -8.46
CA GLY A 175 0.42 -6.31 -8.62
C GLY A 175 -0.83 -5.61 -8.06
N GLY A 176 -0.75 -4.32 -7.71
CA GLY A 176 -1.92 -3.56 -7.26
C GLY A 176 -2.74 -2.97 -8.41
N VAL A 177 -4.00 -2.61 -8.13
CA VAL A 177 -4.93 -1.96 -9.09
C VAL A 177 -4.98 -0.44 -8.92
N SER A 178 -5.63 0.28 -9.84
CA SER A 178 -5.64 1.76 -9.89
C SER A 178 -6.89 2.42 -9.30
N ASN A 179 -7.75 1.67 -8.60
CA ASN A 179 -8.99 2.20 -7.99
C ASN A 179 -8.72 2.93 -6.66
N ALA A 180 -9.70 3.72 -6.18
CA ALA A 180 -9.51 4.59 -5.02
C ALA A 180 -9.03 3.88 -3.74
N TYR A 181 -9.27 2.58 -3.59
CA TYR A 181 -8.89 1.82 -2.40
C TYR A 181 -7.42 1.37 -2.41
N ASN A 182 -6.68 1.69 -3.47
CA ASN A 182 -5.21 1.59 -3.55
C ASN A 182 -4.52 2.94 -3.83
N ILE A 183 -5.27 4.00 -4.18
CA ILE A 183 -4.73 5.32 -4.54
C ILE A 183 -4.92 6.33 -3.42
N THR A 184 -3.89 7.15 -3.16
CA THR A 184 -3.94 8.32 -2.29
C THR A 184 -3.23 9.52 -2.91
N PRO A 185 -3.68 10.77 -2.67
CA PRO A 185 -2.93 11.96 -3.05
C PRO A 185 -1.58 11.99 -2.30
N GLN A 186 -0.49 11.78 -3.02
CA GLN A 186 0.86 11.66 -2.47
C GLN A 186 1.78 12.70 -3.11
N ASP A 187 2.71 13.29 -2.35
CA ASP A 187 3.68 14.24 -2.91
C ASP A 187 4.40 13.67 -4.15
N SER A 188 4.44 14.42 -5.25
CA SER A 188 4.96 13.92 -6.53
C SER A 188 6.46 13.58 -6.49
N THR A 189 7.26 14.25 -5.65
CA THR A 189 8.69 13.93 -5.49
C THR A 189 8.85 12.68 -4.64
N LEU A 190 8.11 12.59 -3.53
CA LEU A 190 8.05 11.41 -2.66
C LEU A 190 7.65 10.14 -3.44
N ASN A 191 6.54 10.21 -4.19
CA ASN A 191 5.98 9.11 -4.97
C ASN A 191 6.98 8.60 -6.04
N ARG A 192 7.56 9.51 -6.82
CA ARG A 192 8.38 9.15 -7.99
C ARG A 192 9.83 8.83 -7.65
N HIS A 193 10.39 9.49 -6.64
CA HIS A 193 11.85 9.56 -6.41
C HIS A 193 12.27 9.43 -4.94
N GLY A 194 11.36 9.57 -3.98
CA GLY A 194 11.62 9.43 -2.55
C GLY A 194 11.41 8.01 -2.01
N ASP A 195 11.09 7.92 -0.71
CA ASP A 195 11.04 6.66 0.04
C ASP A 195 10.02 5.64 -0.50
N GLN A 196 8.89 6.09 -1.08
CA GLN A 196 7.93 5.24 -1.77
C GLN A 196 8.60 4.49 -2.93
N ALA A 197 9.25 5.21 -3.85
CA ALA A 197 9.96 4.63 -4.98
C ALA A 197 11.16 3.76 -4.56
N HIS A 198 11.81 4.10 -3.44
CA HIS A 198 12.87 3.28 -2.85
C HIS A 198 12.35 1.92 -2.38
N MET A 199 11.32 1.94 -1.52
CA MET A 199 10.63 0.76 -0.98
C MET A 199 10.15 -0.18 -2.11
N GLU A 200 9.46 0.36 -3.11
CA GLU A 200 8.97 -0.45 -4.23
C GLU A 200 10.13 -1.10 -5.00
N ASN A 201 11.23 -0.38 -5.20
CA ASN A 201 12.39 -0.90 -5.89
C ASN A 201 13.14 -1.98 -5.07
N GLU A 202 13.19 -1.86 -3.74
CA GLU A 202 13.65 -2.91 -2.81
C GLU A 202 12.81 -4.19 -2.97
N ILE A 203 11.49 -4.09 -2.93
CA ILE A 203 10.54 -5.21 -3.08
C ILE A 203 10.72 -5.89 -4.45
N ARG A 204 10.83 -5.13 -5.55
CA ARG A 204 11.11 -5.68 -6.88
C ARG A 204 12.47 -6.38 -6.94
N ARG A 205 13.54 -5.77 -6.40
CA ARG A 205 14.89 -6.37 -6.31
C ARG A 205 14.95 -7.61 -5.40
N ALA A 206 13.97 -7.79 -4.53
CA ALA A 206 13.81 -8.99 -3.73
C ALA A 206 13.09 -10.14 -4.47
N GLY A 207 12.32 -9.83 -5.52
CA GLY A 207 11.43 -10.77 -6.18
C GLY A 207 10.02 -10.81 -5.57
N GLY A 208 9.65 -9.80 -4.77
CA GLY A 208 8.44 -9.78 -3.95
C GLY A 208 8.74 -9.62 -2.45
N ALA A 209 7.69 -9.56 -1.64
CA ALA A 209 7.76 -9.44 -0.19
C ALA A 209 6.63 -10.26 0.48
N THR A 210 6.68 -10.44 1.80
CA THR A 210 5.62 -11.13 2.56
C THR A 210 5.22 -10.34 3.80
N LYS A 211 4.00 -10.55 4.31
CA LYS A 211 3.42 -9.80 5.45
C LYS A 211 3.49 -8.28 5.22
N PHE A 212 3.07 -7.82 4.05
CA PHE A 212 3.01 -6.41 3.72
C PHE A 212 1.85 -5.76 4.48
N GLU A 213 2.13 -4.67 5.17
CA GLU A 213 1.16 -3.82 5.87
C GLU A 213 1.56 -2.35 5.70
N ALA A 214 0.71 -1.59 5.02
CA ALA A 214 0.75 -0.13 5.01
C ALA A 214 -0.26 0.41 6.03
N ILE A 215 0.16 1.39 6.81
CA ILE A 215 -0.66 2.16 7.76
C ILE A 215 -0.58 3.62 7.33
N ILE A 216 -1.74 4.23 7.08
CA ILE A 216 -1.86 5.53 6.43
C ILE A 216 -2.51 6.50 7.43
N THR A 217 -1.77 7.56 7.78
CA THR A 217 -2.17 8.53 8.79
C THR A 217 -2.72 9.78 8.12
N TYR A 218 -3.73 10.42 8.71
CA TYR A 218 -4.39 11.61 8.19
C TYR A 218 -4.35 12.76 9.21
N PRO A 219 -4.25 14.04 8.76
CA PRO A 219 -4.16 15.19 9.65
C PRO A 219 -5.49 15.53 10.34
N ASN A 220 -6.61 15.07 9.81
CA ASN A 220 -7.98 15.24 10.31
C ASN A 220 -8.92 14.22 9.65
N THR A 221 -10.22 14.29 9.93
CA THR A 221 -11.26 13.37 9.45
C THR A 221 -11.96 13.81 8.16
N GLU A 222 -11.56 14.94 7.56
CA GLU A 222 -12.20 15.54 6.37
C GLU A 222 -11.33 15.40 5.11
N SER A 223 -10.00 15.50 5.27
CA SER A 223 -9.02 15.36 4.20
C SER A 223 -8.95 13.94 3.64
N GLN A 224 -8.88 13.80 2.32
CA GLN A 224 -8.51 12.53 1.66
C GLN A 224 -7.02 12.46 1.29
N ILE A 225 -6.25 13.53 1.57
CA ILE A 225 -4.79 13.60 1.52
C ILE A 225 -4.22 13.10 2.87
N PRO A 226 -3.40 12.03 2.89
CA PRO A 226 -2.67 11.58 4.08
C PRO A 226 -1.66 12.61 4.60
N SER A 227 -1.31 12.54 5.89
CA SER A 227 -0.16 13.24 6.46
C SER A 227 1.12 12.41 6.39
N SER A 228 1.02 11.08 6.54
CA SER A 228 2.19 10.20 6.56
C SER A 228 1.85 8.73 6.37
N TYR A 229 2.85 7.97 5.92
CA TYR A 229 2.76 6.54 5.64
C TYR A 229 3.74 5.78 6.54
N LYS A 230 3.34 4.59 6.95
CA LYS A 230 4.22 3.59 7.55
C LYS A 230 4.03 2.27 6.84
N TYR A 231 5.10 1.71 6.31
CA TYR A 231 5.12 0.40 5.66
C TYR A 231 5.88 -0.61 6.52
N ILE A 232 5.37 -1.83 6.60
CA ILE A 232 6.00 -2.97 7.27
C ILE A 232 5.93 -4.15 6.31
N TYR A 233 7.05 -4.80 6.03
CA TYR A 233 7.08 -5.96 5.12
C TYR A 233 8.30 -6.84 5.38
N THR A 234 8.29 -8.07 4.88
CA THR A 234 9.37 -9.05 5.06
C THR A 234 10.01 -9.39 3.71
N ILE A 235 11.28 -9.01 3.53
CA ILE A 235 12.12 -9.35 2.37
C ILE A 235 13.19 -10.36 2.81
N LYS A 236 13.28 -11.51 2.11
CA LYS A 236 14.33 -12.54 2.32
C LYS A 236 14.49 -13.02 3.77
N GLY A 237 13.43 -12.87 4.59
CA GLY A 237 13.40 -13.22 6.02
C GLY A 237 13.64 -12.04 6.98
N ASN A 238 14.09 -10.88 6.49
CA ASN A 238 14.27 -9.66 7.27
C ASN A 238 12.97 -8.84 7.28
N VAL A 239 12.54 -8.37 8.45
CA VAL A 239 11.43 -7.42 8.56
C VAL A 239 11.97 -6.00 8.40
N ILE A 240 11.45 -5.27 7.43
CA ILE A 240 11.71 -3.86 7.17
C ILE A 240 10.56 -3.03 7.76
N THR A 241 10.83 -1.76 8.11
CA THR A 241 9.80 -0.83 8.57
C THR A 241 10.19 0.59 8.17
N ASP A 242 9.53 1.10 7.14
CA ASP A 242 9.75 2.43 6.60
C ASP A 242 8.65 3.37 7.09
N THR A 243 8.96 4.65 7.30
CA THR A 243 7.98 5.64 7.78
C THR A 243 8.38 7.02 7.30
N PHE A 244 7.49 7.69 6.57
CA PHE A 244 7.75 8.96 5.92
C PHE A 244 6.51 9.85 5.89
N GLU A 245 6.73 11.17 5.96
CA GLU A 245 5.66 12.18 5.88
C GLU A 245 5.31 12.48 4.42
N ASN A 246 4.05 12.83 4.15
CA ASN A 246 3.51 13.08 2.82
C ASN A 246 3.83 14.51 2.35
N VAL A 247 5.12 14.79 2.19
CA VAL A 247 5.70 16.10 1.85
C VAL A 247 6.90 15.92 0.93
N ASN A 248 7.28 16.99 0.23
CA ASN A 248 8.45 17.00 -0.65
C ASN A 248 9.74 16.69 0.14
N PRO A 249 10.42 15.55 -0.10
CA PRO A 249 11.62 15.18 0.64
C PRO A 249 12.79 16.15 0.38
N ASP A 250 12.84 16.82 -0.77
CA ASP A 250 13.89 17.80 -1.08
C ASP A 250 13.77 19.04 -0.18
N GLU A 251 12.55 19.54 0.05
CA GLU A 251 12.30 20.66 0.98
C GLU A 251 12.60 20.28 2.43
N VAL A 252 12.30 19.03 2.83
CA VAL A 252 12.68 18.52 4.16
C VAL A 252 14.20 18.47 4.27
N ASN A 253 14.89 17.92 3.28
CA ASN A 253 16.36 17.84 3.25
C ASN A 253 17.01 19.22 3.24
N GLU A 254 16.46 20.22 2.52
CA GLU A 254 16.92 21.61 2.56
C GLU A 254 16.73 22.22 3.95
N SER A 255 15.56 22.02 4.57
CA SER A 255 15.27 22.52 5.93
C SER A 255 16.20 21.93 7.01
N LEU A 256 16.72 20.72 6.77
CA LEU A 256 17.69 20.03 7.62
C LEU A 256 19.17 20.35 7.27
N GLY A 257 19.42 21.08 6.19
CA GLY A 257 20.77 21.39 5.71
C GLY A 257 21.50 20.22 5.07
N LEU A 258 20.75 19.22 4.55
CA LEU A 258 21.29 18.04 3.87
C LEU A 258 21.51 18.26 2.37
N THR A 259 20.83 19.25 1.77
CA THR A 259 21.06 19.68 0.38
C THR A 259 22.24 20.67 0.29
N GLU A 260 23.47 20.20 0.52
CA GLU A 260 24.64 20.98 0.10
C GLU A 260 24.72 21.01 -1.44
N ASN A 261 24.40 22.18 -2.01
CA ASN A 261 24.27 22.39 -3.45
C ASN A 261 25.53 22.00 -4.24
N ASN A 262 25.55 20.77 -4.77
CA ASN A 262 26.30 20.44 -5.98
C ASN A 262 25.52 20.97 -7.20
N GLU A 263 25.45 22.31 -7.30
CA GLU A 263 24.88 23.03 -8.44
C GLU A 263 25.61 22.66 -9.73
N SER A 264 25.07 21.66 -10.42
CA SER A 264 25.43 21.34 -11.80
C SER A 264 24.70 22.28 -12.77
N GLU A 265 24.86 23.59 -12.56
CA GLU A 265 24.50 24.61 -13.55
C GLU A 265 25.17 24.23 -14.88
N SER A 266 24.38 23.88 -15.88
CA SER A 266 24.87 23.61 -17.24
C SER A 266 25.14 24.93 -17.98
N ASN A 267 26.05 25.73 -17.42
CA ASN A 267 26.54 26.97 -18.01
C ASN A 267 27.91 26.73 -18.65
N SER A 268 28.02 26.99 -19.95
CA SER A 268 29.17 26.61 -20.77
C SER A 268 30.33 27.62 -20.69
N GLU A 269 30.94 27.79 -19.51
CA GLU A 269 32.25 28.45 -19.38
C GLU A 269 33.07 27.82 -18.23
N GLY A 270 34.22 27.24 -18.56
CA GLY A 270 34.91 26.31 -17.67
C GLY A 270 35.82 26.96 -16.62
N THR A 271 35.85 26.38 -15.42
CA THR A 271 36.95 26.55 -14.44
C THR A 271 37.11 25.26 -13.64
N SER A 272 38.36 24.85 -13.38
CA SER A 272 38.69 23.54 -12.81
C SER A 272 38.74 23.54 -11.27
N THR A 273 37.93 22.70 -10.62
CA THR A 273 38.15 22.24 -9.24
C THR A 273 37.50 20.87 -9.01
N ASN A 274 38.31 19.81 -9.11
CA ASN A 274 38.16 18.50 -8.42
C ASN A 274 39.21 17.48 -8.89
N GLU A 275 39.90 17.75 -10.01
CA GLU A 275 41.08 16.97 -10.47
C GLU A 275 42.22 16.96 -9.41
N GLY A 276 42.27 17.95 -8.52
CA GLY A 276 43.33 18.11 -7.52
C GLY A 276 43.33 17.08 -6.38
N GLU A 277 42.16 16.56 -5.97
CA GLU A 277 42.09 15.55 -4.91
C GLU A 277 42.14 14.13 -5.48
N LEU A 278 41.44 13.85 -6.59
CA LEU A 278 41.49 12.53 -7.22
C LEU A 278 42.91 12.19 -7.71
N SER A 279 43.65 13.14 -8.29
CA SER A 279 45.05 12.92 -8.71
C SER A 279 46.05 12.74 -7.56
N SER A 280 45.65 13.00 -6.31
CA SER A 280 46.44 12.65 -5.12
C SER A 280 46.31 11.19 -4.71
N VAL A 281 45.28 10.49 -5.22
CA VAL A 281 44.97 9.09 -4.89
C VAL A 281 45.10 8.17 -6.12
N ASP A 282 44.52 8.54 -7.26
CA ASP A 282 44.73 7.87 -8.55
C ASP A 282 46.15 8.18 -9.06
N THR A 283 47.11 7.37 -8.61
CA THR A 283 48.52 7.51 -8.95
C THR A 283 48.84 7.12 -10.39
N ASN A 284 47.88 6.51 -11.10
CA ASN A 284 48.09 5.93 -12.42
C ASN A 284 47.31 6.65 -13.54
N GLY A 285 46.32 7.48 -13.18
CA GLY A 285 45.59 8.37 -14.08
C GLY A 285 44.51 7.68 -14.92
N ASN A 286 43.96 6.55 -14.46
CA ASN A 286 42.92 5.80 -15.17
C ASN A 286 41.48 6.18 -14.76
N GLY A 287 41.30 7.03 -13.75
CA GLY A 287 40.01 7.39 -13.17
C GLY A 287 39.39 6.34 -12.24
N GLN A 288 40.14 5.29 -11.88
CA GLN A 288 39.67 4.18 -11.04
C GLN A 288 40.70 3.80 -9.96
N VAL A 289 40.41 4.21 -8.73
CA VAL A 289 41.26 4.06 -7.54
C VAL A 289 41.19 2.64 -7.00
N THR A 290 42.36 2.04 -6.73
CA THR A 290 42.46 0.77 -6.03
C THR A 290 42.49 0.92 -4.51
N ILE A 291 42.11 -0.14 -3.77
CA ILE A 291 42.28 -0.24 -2.30
C ILE A 291 43.73 0.08 -1.86
N LYS A 292 44.72 -0.27 -2.70
CA LYS A 292 46.14 0.00 -2.47
C LYS A 292 46.45 1.50 -2.54
N GLU A 293 45.87 2.20 -3.50
CA GLU A 293 46.01 3.65 -3.68
C GLU A 293 45.31 4.43 -2.58
N ALA A 294 44.07 4.02 -2.22
CA ALA A 294 43.37 4.58 -1.07
C ALA A 294 44.18 4.44 0.24
N LYS A 295 44.75 3.25 0.52
CA LYS A 295 45.66 3.04 1.66
C LYS A 295 46.94 3.85 1.58
N ALA A 296 47.50 4.06 0.38
CA ALA A 296 48.71 4.86 0.19
C ALA A 296 48.46 6.37 0.44
N ALA A 297 47.27 6.87 0.11
CA ALA A 297 46.80 8.21 0.47
C ALA A 297 46.36 8.35 1.95
N GLY A 298 46.37 7.26 2.72
CA GLY A 298 46.10 7.27 4.16
C GLY A 298 44.66 6.96 4.57
N PHE A 299 43.78 6.54 3.65
CA PHE A 299 42.41 6.19 3.97
C PHE A 299 42.30 4.80 4.65
N SER A 300 41.48 4.72 5.70
CA SER A 300 41.09 3.47 6.36
C SER A 300 40.09 2.67 5.51
N MET A 301 40.11 1.36 5.63
CA MET A 301 39.12 0.46 5.00
C MET A 301 38.09 -0.04 6.04
N PRO A 302 36.87 -0.43 5.63
CA PRO A 302 36.32 -0.30 4.28
C PRO A 302 35.98 1.14 3.90
N ILE A 303 35.99 1.43 2.61
CA ILE A 303 35.40 2.65 2.03
C ILE A 303 33.93 2.34 1.73
N THR A 304 33.00 2.96 2.46
CA THR A 304 31.56 2.79 2.25
C THR A 304 31.03 3.66 1.12
N SER A 305 29.82 3.35 0.65
CA SER A 305 29.02 4.13 -0.32
C SER A 305 29.05 5.65 -0.09
N GLU A 306 28.97 6.06 1.17
CA GLU A 306 28.91 7.47 1.62
C GLU A 306 30.23 8.24 1.43
N HIS A 307 31.34 7.56 1.17
CA HIS A 307 32.65 8.19 1.06
C HIS A 307 32.95 8.59 -0.39
N TRP A 308 33.35 9.85 -0.64
CA TRP A 308 33.54 10.42 -1.98
C TRP A 308 34.41 9.59 -2.94
N LEU A 309 35.34 8.80 -2.39
CA LEU A 309 36.25 7.94 -3.15
C LEU A 309 35.55 6.70 -3.74
N TYR A 310 34.43 6.27 -3.15
CA TYR A 310 33.71 5.03 -3.48
C TYR A 310 33.31 4.93 -4.96
N LYS A 311 32.77 6.03 -5.53
CA LYS A 311 32.43 6.14 -6.96
C LYS A 311 33.62 5.97 -7.92
N TYR A 312 34.85 6.07 -7.44
CA TYR A 312 36.07 5.80 -8.21
C TYR A 312 36.67 4.43 -7.88
N MET A 313 36.17 3.72 -6.86
CA MET A 313 36.60 2.39 -6.49
C MET A 313 35.70 1.32 -7.14
N ARG A 314 35.98 0.05 -6.87
CA ARG A 314 35.25 -1.09 -7.44
C ARG A 314 34.82 -2.05 -6.36
N ASP A 315 33.59 -1.88 -5.90
CA ASP A 315 32.77 -2.94 -5.31
C ASP A 315 32.58 -4.06 -6.37
N ASN A 316 32.55 -5.32 -5.94
CA ASN A 316 32.32 -6.50 -6.79
C ASN A 316 31.12 -7.33 -6.33
N ASP A 317 30.76 -7.24 -5.06
CA ASP A 317 29.68 -7.93 -4.34
C ASP A 317 28.38 -7.13 -4.44
N ASN A 318 28.49 -5.80 -4.54
CA ASN A 318 27.43 -4.79 -4.40
C ASN A 318 26.87 -4.73 -2.97
N ASP A 319 27.74 -4.80 -1.96
CA ASP A 319 27.39 -4.72 -0.54
C ASP A 319 27.44 -3.28 0.02
N GLY A 320 27.94 -2.32 -0.77
CA GLY A 320 28.08 -0.92 -0.36
C GLY A 320 29.44 -0.60 0.27
N MET A 321 30.42 -1.51 0.22
CA MET A 321 31.73 -1.37 0.84
C MET A 321 32.86 -1.82 -0.08
N VAL A 322 34.01 -1.15 0.01
CA VAL A 322 35.26 -1.59 -0.64
C VAL A 322 36.32 -1.81 0.43
N GLY A 323 36.55 -3.08 0.78
CA GLY A 323 37.37 -3.54 1.91
C GLY A 323 38.62 -4.36 1.53
N GLU A 324 39.04 -5.28 2.42
CA GLU A 324 40.04 -6.33 2.16
C GLU A 324 39.40 -7.69 1.87
#